data_AF-A0A117L8N1-F1
#
_entry.id   AF-A0A117L8N1-F1
#
_cell.length_a   1.000
_cell.length_b   1.000
_cell.length_c   1.000
_cell.angle_alpha   90.00
_cell.angle_beta   90.00
_cell.angle_gamma   90.00
#
_symmetry.space_group_name_H-M   'P 1'
#
loop_
_entity.id
_entity.type
_entity.pdbx_description
1 polymer ?
#
loop_
_entity_poly.entity_id
_entity_poly.type
_entity_poly.pdbx_seq_one_letter_code
_entity_poly.pdbx_strand_id
1 'polypeptide(L)'
;MSANTNRTKTKDVVKKVAERMSCYQKDAKELLEHFTDLIAEEVSQGRQVRFAPLGTFYARPAKKPRRDGTRRLLLRFKPSKAVLRKLEEVAGEGVRDGFH
;
A
#
# COMPACT_ATOMS: atom_id res chain seq x y z
N MET A 1 7.29 -6.79 -27.95
CA MET A 1 7.33 -7.82 -26.88
C MET A 1 6.63 -7.24 -25.66
N SER A 2 5.40 -7.65 -25.39
CA SER A 2 4.64 -7.15 -24.24
C SER A 2 5.16 -7.78 -22.95
N ALA A 3 5.59 -6.96 -21.99
CA ALA A 3 6.00 -7.43 -20.68
C ALA A 3 4.84 -8.20 -20.02
N ASN A 4 5.04 -9.50 -19.80
CA ASN A 4 4.07 -10.33 -19.10
C ASN A 4 4.02 -9.87 -17.64
N THR A 5 3.06 -9.02 -17.30
CA THR A 5 2.98 -8.39 -15.98
C THR A 5 2.26 -9.35 -15.02
N ASN A 6 3.01 -10.14 -14.25
CA ASN A 6 2.49 -10.98 -13.17
C ASN A 6 1.91 -10.11 -12.03
N ARG A 7 0.70 -9.59 -12.22
CA ARG A 7 -0.02 -8.77 -11.24
C ARG A 7 -0.88 -9.67 -10.34
N THR A 8 -0.63 -9.63 -9.03
CA THR A 8 -1.53 -10.24 -8.05
C THR A 8 -2.83 -9.43 -7.98
N LYS A 9 -3.99 -10.07 -8.15
CA LYS A 9 -5.30 -9.39 -8.08
C LYS A 9 -5.80 -9.34 -6.64
N THR A 10 -6.73 -8.44 -6.33
CA THR A 10 -7.34 -8.31 -5.01
C THR A 10 -7.90 -9.64 -4.50
N LYS A 11 -8.57 -10.42 -5.37
CA LYS A 11 -9.09 -11.76 -5.03
C LYS A 11 -7.98 -12.70 -4.54
N ASP A 12 -6.80 -12.66 -5.16
CA ASP A 12 -5.68 -13.51 -4.79
C ASP A 12 -5.06 -13.08 -3.46
N VAL A 13 -5.02 -11.76 -3.20
CA VAL A 13 -4.58 -11.22 -1.89
C VAL A 13 -5.53 -11.69 -0.78
N VAL A 14 -6.84 -11.51 -0.96
CA VAL A 14 -7.86 -11.94 0.00
C VAL A 14 -7.76 -13.43 0.29
N LYS A 15 -7.64 -14.26 -0.77
CA LYS A 15 -7.48 -15.71 -0.63
C LYS A 15 -6.23 -16.05 0.20
N LYS A 16 -5.07 -15.47 -0.13
CA LYS A 16 -3.81 -15.73 0.58
C LYS A 16 -3.85 -15.29 2.04
N VAL A 17 -4.52 -14.17 2.35
CA VAL A 17 -4.68 -13.69 3.73
C VAL A 17 -5.59 -14.63 4.52
N ALA A 18 -6.74 -15.01 3.94
CA ALA A 18 -7.69 -15.93 4.57
C ALA A 18 -7.06 -17.29 4.89
N GLU A 19 -6.28 -17.85 3.96
CA GLU A 19 -5.54 -19.10 4.16
C GLU A 19 -4.53 -19.00 5.32
N ARG A 20 -3.73 -17.93 5.36
CA ARG A 20 -2.71 -17.70 6.41
C ARG A 20 -3.31 -17.48 7.80
N MET A 21 -4.49 -16.89 7.85
CA MET A 21 -5.21 -16.61 9.10
C MET A 21 -6.18 -17.73 9.50
N SER A 22 -6.36 -18.74 8.64
CA SER A 22 -7.39 -19.78 8.78
C SER A 22 -8.78 -19.20 9.04
N CYS A 23 -9.16 -18.16 8.29
CA CYS A 23 -10.48 -17.53 8.37
C CYS A 23 -11.22 -17.57 7.03
N TYR A 24 -12.49 -17.12 7.00
CA TYR A 24 -13.23 -17.04 5.75
C TYR A 24 -12.73 -15.90 4.86
N GLN A 25 -12.76 -16.10 3.54
CA GLN A 25 -12.39 -15.06 2.57
C GLN A 25 -13.27 -13.81 2.70
N LYS A 26 -14.53 -13.96 3.14
CA LYS A 26 -15.43 -12.84 3.42
C LYS A 26 -14.86 -11.94 4.51
N ASP A 27 -14.44 -12.52 5.63
CA ASP A 27 -13.90 -11.79 6.78
C ASP A 27 -12.58 -11.10 6.42
N ALA A 28 -11.69 -11.80 5.71
CA ALA A 28 -10.44 -11.23 5.24
C ALA A 28 -10.66 -10.05 4.27
N LYS A 29 -11.66 -10.16 3.39
CA LYS A 29 -12.04 -9.08 2.47
C LYS A 29 -12.55 -7.87 3.24
N GLU A 30 -13.51 -8.10 4.13
CA GLU A 30 -14.13 -7.05 4.94
C GLU A 30 -13.10 -6.29 5.78
N LEU A 31 -12.16 -7.01 6.42
CA LEU A 31 -11.07 -6.39 7.17
C LEU A 31 -10.20 -5.48 6.29
N LEU A 32 -9.84 -5.91 5.08
CA LEU A 32 -8.98 -5.13 4.18
C LEU A 32 -9.71 -3.90 3.62
N GLU A 33 -11.02 -3.99 3.41
CA GLU A 33 -11.87 -2.87 3.01
C GLU A 33 -11.93 -1.83 4.14
N HIS A 34 -12.30 -2.25 5.36
CA HIS A 34 -12.32 -1.36 6.53
C HIS A 34 -10.95 -0.73 6.83
N PHE A 35 -9.86 -1.46 6.64
CA PHE A 35 -8.51 -0.92 6.78
C PHE A 35 -8.21 0.19 5.75
N THR A 36 -8.69 0.02 4.51
CA THR A 36 -8.53 1.01 3.44
C THR A 36 -9.35 2.26 3.72
N ASP A 37 -10.59 2.08 4.17
CA ASP A 37 -11.51 3.17 4.51
C ASP A 37 -10.95 4.01 5.67
N LEU A 38 -10.46 3.35 6.73
CA LEU A 38 -9.80 4.04 7.85
C LEU A 38 -8.61 4.88 7.41
N ILE A 39 -7.78 4.37 6.49
CA ILE A 39 -6.66 5.15 5.93
C ILE A 39 -7.18 6.39 5.21
N ALA A 40 -8.22 6.25 4.38
CA ALA A 40 -8.78 7.37 3.62
C ALA A 40 -9.39 8.43 4.54
N GLU A 41 -10.17 8.03 5.54
CA GLU A 41 -10.80 8.90 6.52
C GLU A 41 -9.76 9.73 7.29
N GLU A 42 -8.80 9.07 7.91
CA GLU A 42 -7.77 9.72 8.73
C GLU A 42 -6.90 10.69 7.89
N VAL A 43 -6.48 10.24 6.70
CA VAL A 43 -5.63 11.04 5.81
C VAL A 43 -6.39 12.23 5.23
N SER A 44 -7.70 12.11 4.98
CA SER A 44 -8.53 13.23 4.52
C SER A 44 -8.59 14.38 5.52
N GLN A 45 -8.44 14.08 6.81
CA GLN A 45 -8.43 15.04 7.91
C GLN A 45 -7.02 15.61 8.19
N GLY A 46 -6.05 15.36 7.31
CA GLY A 46 -4.68 15.83 7.44
C GLY A 46 -3.83 15.03 8.43
N ARG A 47 -4.34 13.93 8.99
CA ARG A 47 -3.59 13.04 9.88
C ARG A 47 -2.73 12.05 9.09
N GLN A 48 -1.80 11.41 9.80
CA GLN A 48 -0.97 10.34 9.28
C GLN A 48 -1.36 9.02 9.93
N VAL A 49 -1.50 7.96 9.13
CA VAL A 49 -1.78 6.62 9.64
C VAL A 49 -0.48 5.81 9.64
N ARG A 50 0.04 5.51 10.83
CA ARG A 50 1.24 4.68 11.00
C ARG A 50 0.83 3.24 11.28
N PHE A 51 1.11 2.34 10.35
CA PHE A 51 1.02 0.89 10.56
C PHE A 51 2.44 0.32 10.59
N ALA A 52 3.02 0.16 11.79
CA ALA A 52 4.45 -0.11 11.97
C ALA A 52 5.01 -1.27 11.11
N PRO A 53 4.30 -2.41 10.91
CA PRO A 53 4.80 -3.49 10.06
C PRO A 53 4.93 -3.12 8.57
N LEU A 54 4.20 -2.12 8.10
CA LEU A 54 4.12 -1.76 6.67
C LEU A 54 4.71 -0.38 6.38
N GLY A 55 4.28 0.66 7.09
CA GLY A 55 4.71 2.03 6.80
C GLY A 55 3.75 3.10 7.31
N THR A 56 3.87 4.28 6.73
CA THR A 56 3.07 5.46 7.07
C THR A 56 2.35 5.98 5.85
N PHE A 57 1.03 6.13 5.96
CA PHE A 57 0.17 6.76 4.98
C PHE A 57 -0.06 8.22 5.37
N TYR A 58 0.02 9.13 4.40
CA TYR A 58 -0.14 10.56 4.65
C TYR A 58 -0.61 11.31 3.41
N ALA A 59 -1.26 12.45 3.62
CA ALA A 59 -1.73 13.31 2.55
C ALA A 59 -0.61 14.23 2.04
N ARG A 60 -0.60 14.47 0.73
CA ARG A 60 0.08 15.61 0.12
C ARG A 60 -0.85 16.29 -0.89
N PRO A 61 -0.93 17.63 -0.92
CA PRO A 61 -1.62 18.30 -2.00
C PRO A 61 -0.89 18.05 -3.32
N ALA A 62 -1.64 17.87 -4.40
CA ALA A 62 -1.09 17.81 -5.75
C ALA A 62 -0.33 19.11 -6.07
N LYS A 63 0.80 18.97 -6.78
CA LYS A 63 1.64 20.13 -7.16
C LYS A 63 0.89 21.10 -8.07
N LYS A 64 0.10 20.58 -9.03
CA LYS A 64 -0.71 21.37 -9.95
C LYS A 64 -2.13 21.51 -9.40
N PRO A 65 -2.69 22.73 -9.34
CA PRO A 65 -4.10 22.92 -9.04
C PRO A 65 -4.96 22.41 -10.20
N ARG A 66 -6.22 22.14 -9.91
CA ARG A 66 -7.26 21.92 -10.92
C ARG A 66 -7.62 23.26 -11.58
N ARG A 67 -8.42 23.19 -12.65
CA ARG A 67 -8.93 24.36 -13.36
C ARG A 67 -9.73 25.31 -12.46
N ASP A 68 -10.39 24.77 -11.44
CA ASP A 68 -11.16 25.51 -10.42
C ASP A 68 -10.30 26.08 -9.27
N GLY A 69 -8.96 25.99 -9.35
CA GLY A 69 -8.04 26.47 -8.31
C GLY A 69 -7.86 25.52 -7.12
N THR A 70 -8.70 24.49 -6.97
CA THR A 70 -8.59 23.52 -5.87
C THR A 70 -7.43 22.53 -6.11
N ARG A 71 -6.86 21.97 -5.03
CA ARG A 71 -5.81 20.95 -5.13
C ARG A 71 -6.35 19.58 -4.72
N ARG A 72 -6.06 18.55 -5.53
CA ARG A 72 -6.34 17.16 -5.17
C ARG A 72 -5.49 16.74 -3.99
N LEU A 73 -6.08 16.01 -3.04
CA LEU A 73 -5.33 15.29 -2.02
C LEU A 73 -4.75 14.02 -2.64
N LEU A 74 -3.44 13.80 -2.48
CA LEU A 74 -2.75 12.60 -2.91
C LEU A 74 -2.40 11.77 -1.68
N LEU A 75 -2.82 10.51 -1.66
CA LEU A 75 -2.32 9.54 -0.70
C LEU A 75 -0.86 9.21 -1.04
N ARG A 76 0.01 9.35 -0.05
CA ARG A 76 1.42 8.93 -0.13
C ARG A 76 1.66 7.84 0.89
N PHE A 77 2.56 6.94 0.54
CA PHE A 77 3.00 5.85 1.40
C PHE A 77 4.51 5.93 1.57
N LYS A 78 4.95 5.92 2.83
CA LYS A 78 6.36 5.80 3.21
C LYS A 78 6.55 4.39 3.81
N PRO A 79 7.22 3.45 3.12
CA PRO A 79 7.45 2.11 3.65
C PRO A 79 8.27 2.16 4.94
N SER A 80 7.98 1.25 5.88
CA SER A 80 8.79 1.07 7.08
C SER A 80 10.05 0.26 6.76
N LYS A 81 11.09 0.38 7.60
CA LYS A 81 12.28 -0.48 7.50
C LYS A 81 11.92 -1.97 7.58
N ALA A 82 10.85 -2.31 8.32
CA ALA A 82 10.42 -3.70 8.48
C ALA A 82 9.93 -4.32 7.17
N VAL A 83 9.13 -3.60 6.37
CA VAL A 83 8.68 -4.14 5.07
C VAL A 83 9.81 -4.17 4.05
N LEU A 84 10.72 -3.20 4.08
CA LEU A 84 11.89 -3.17 3.20
C LEU A 84 12.83 -4.34 3.48
N ARG A 85 13.13 -4.60 4.75
CA ARG A 85 13.95 -5.75 5.16
C ARG A 85 13.32 -7.09 4.75
N LYS A 86 12.00 -7.25 4.96
CA LYS A 86 11.29 -8.46 4.49
C LYS A 86 11.36 -8.63 2.97
N LEU A 87 11.37 -7.53 2.22
CA LEU A 87 11.53 -7.57 0.77
C LEU A 87 12.92 -8.07 0.38
N GLU A 88 13.98 -7.57 1.05
CA GLU A 88 15.36 -8.03 0.84
C GLU A 88 15.52 -9.53 1.16
N GLU A 89 14.97 -9.98 2.29
CA GLU A 89 14.99 -11.40 2.71
C GLU A 89 14.28 -12.32 1.71
N VAL A 90 13.15 -11.87 1.13
CA VAL A 90 12.38 -12.65 0.16
C VAL A 90 12.97 -12.59 -1.26
N ALA A 91 13.58 -11.47 -1.64
CA ALA A 91 14.19 -11.30 -2.96
C ALA A 91 15.55 -12.00 -3.09
N GLY A 92 16.23 -12.29 -1.97
CA GLY A 92 17.62 -12.74 -1.96
C GLY A 92 18.59 -11.60 -2.31
N GLU A 93 19.82 -11.66 -1.82
CA GLU A 93 20.90 -10.70 -2.13
C GLU A 93 21.01 -10.45 -3.66
N GLY A 94 20.44 -9.35 -4.16
CA GLY A 94 20.21 -9.28 -5.61
C GLY A 94 19.72 -7.94 -6.17
N VAL A 95 20.10 -6.81 -5.57
CA VAL A 95 20.23 -5.54 -6.32
C VAL A 95 21.53 -4.88 -5.86
N ARG A 96 22.67 -5.39 -6.34
CA ARG A 96 23.94 -4.64 -6.28
C ARG A 96 23.92 -3.61 -7.40
N ASP A 97 23.90 -2.35 -6.97
CA ASP A 97 24.13 -1.07 -7.65
C ASP A 97 24.13 -1.04 -9.19
N GLY A 98 23.23 -0.19 -9.71
CA GLY A 98 23.18 0.20 -11.12
C GLY A 98 22.39 1.49 -11.33
N PHE A 99 22.56 2.49 -10.45
CA PHE A 99 22.14 3.87 -10.70
C PHE A 99 23.33 4.78 -10.37
N HIS A 100 24.12 5.10 -11.40
CA HIS A 100 24.99 6.28 -11.42
C HIS A 100 24.18 7.48 -11.91
#